data_AF-A0A7J7D2S4-F1
#
_entry.id   AF-A0A7J7D2S4-F1
#
_cell.length_a   1.000
_cell.length_b   1.000
_cell.length_c   1.000
_cell.angle_alpha   90.00
_cell.angle_beta   90.00
_cell.angle_gamma   90.00
#
_symmetry.space_group_name_H-M   'P 1'
#
loop_
_entity.id
_entity.type
_entity.pdbx_description
1 polymer ?
#
loop_
_entity_poly.entity_id
_entity_poly.type
_entity_poly.pdbx_seq_one_letter_code
_entity_poly.pdbx_strand_id
1 'polypeptide(L)'
;MEYIGIDISCALGSLHDGEFPDKACLLPLISKLLGYAIVAASTTVKLPQILKILKNRSVRGLSVTAFEMEVIGYTITLAYCLHKGLAFSAFGEYAFLLIQVLPFVFVHLIYTVFEEKKKKDEWESWPG
;
A
#
# COMPACT_ATOMS: atom_id res chain seq x y z
N MET A 1 17.46 6.98 22.11
CA MET A 1 17.59 5.92 21.08
C MET A 1 16.33 5.94 20.24
N GLU A 2 16.33 6.74 19.17
CA GLU A 2 15.31 6.70 18.12
C GLU A 2 15.49 5.40 17.34
N TYR A 3 14.59 4.43 17.49
CA TYR A 3 14.65 3.24 16.64
C TYR A 3 13.34 2.92 15.90
N ILE A 4 12.28 3.65 16.20
CA ILE A 4 11.00 3.54 15.52
C ILE A 4 10.44 4.94 15.65
N GLY A 5 10.22 5.67 14.56
CA GLY A 5 9.81 7.10 14.59
C GLY A 5 8.45 7.40 15.27
N ILE A 6 7.96 6.51 16.12
CA ILE A 6 6.95 6.76 17.13
C ILE A 6 7.68 7.49 18.27
N ASP A 7 7.36 8.76 18.49
CA ASP A 7 7.86 9.51 19.64
C ASP A 7 7.11 9.03 20.90
N ILE A 8 7.42 7.80 21.33
CA ILE A 8 6.90 7.22 22.57
C ILE A 8 7.38 8.06 23.75
N SER A 9 8.53 8.75 23.62
CA SER A 9 9.05 9.68 24.61
C SER A 9 8.08 10.82 24.94
N CYS A 10 7.40 11.42 23.96
CA CYS A 10 6.41 12.45 24.23
C CYS A 10 5.14 11.88 24.88
N ALA A 11 4.67 10.72 24.42
CA ALA A 11 3.51 10.06 25.02
C ALA A 11 3.78 9.61 26.48
N LEU A 12 4.98 9.07 26.74
CA LEU A 12 5.41 8.61 28.07
C LEU A 12 5.72 9.79 29.00
N GLY A 13 6.26 10.89 28.46
CA GLY A 13 6.50 12.14 29.19
C GLY A 13 5.19 12.81 29.64
N SER A 14 4.21 12.96 28.75
CA SER A 14 2.89 13.51 29.13
C SER A 14 2.13 12.59 30.10
N LEU A 15 2.31 11.26 30.02
CA LEU A 15 1.71 10.33 30.97
C LEU A 15 2.37 10.41 32.36
N HIS A 16 3.65 10.79 32.43
CA HIS A 16 4.39 10.99 33.67
C HIS A 16 3.99 12.30 34.37
N ASP A 17 3.69 13.36 33.61
CA ASP A 17 3.27 14.68 34.13
C ASP A 17 1.76 14.79 34.42
N GLY A 18 0.94 13.82 34.00
CA GLY A 18 -0.51 13.82 34.27
C GLY A 18 -1.31 14.87 33.49
N GLU A 19 -0.72 15.49 32.46
CA GLU A 19 -1.36 16.47 31.58
C GLU A 19 -1.72 15.86 30.21
N PHE A 20 -2.75 16.39 29.57
CA PHE A 20 -3.16 15.95 28.23
C PHE A 20 -2.06 16.28 27.20
N PRO A 21 -1.66 15.32 26.34
CA PRO A 21 -0.58 15.52 25.38
C PRO A 21 -0.92 16.67 24.42
N ASP A 22 0.01 17.61 24.23
CA ASP A 22 -0.20 18.72 23.31
C ASP A 22 -0.41 18.21 21.88
N LYS A 23 -1.32 18.89 21.17
CA LYS A 23 -1.67 18.66 19.75
C LYS A 23 -0.46 18.48 18.83
N ALA A 24 0.69 19.08 19.15
CA ALA A 24 1.95 18.90 18.42
C ALA A 24 2.51 17.47 18.46
N CYS A 25 2.27 16.69 19.53
CA CYS A 25 2.69 15.29 19.63
C CYS A 25 1.60 14.29 19.21
N LEU A 26 0.32 14.62 19.43
CA LEU A 26 -0.78 13.72 19.14
C LEU A 26 -0.96 13.49 17.62
N LEU A 27 -0.88 14.56 16.81
CA LEU A 27 -1.08 14.48 15.36
C LEU A 27 -0.07 13.55 14.66
N PRO A 28 1.25 13.69 14.88
CA PRO A 28 2.24 12.81 14.25
C PRO A 28 2.09 11.35 14.67
N LEU A 29 1.71 11.10 15.93
CA LEU A 29 1.54 9.76 16.47
C LEU A 29 0.32 9.05 15.88
N ILE A 30 -0.81 9.75 15.77
CA ILE A 30 -2.01 9.23 15.09
C ILE A 30 -1.73 8.95 13.62
N SER A 31 -1.04 9.86 12.92
CA SER A 31 -0.70 9.69 11.50
C SER A 31 0.12 8.41 11.27
N LYS A 32 1.09 8.12 12.14
CA LYS A 32 1.88 6.89 12.06
C LYS A 32 1.11 5.63 12.37
N LEU A 33 0.28 5.65 13.42
CA LEU A 33 -0.54 4.50 13.77
C LEU A 33 -1.51 4.15 12.63
N LEU A 34 -2.10 5.18 12.02
CA LEU A 34 -2.97 5.04 10.87
C LEU A 34 -2.21 4.49 9.66
N GLY A 35 -1.02 4.99 9.38
CA GLY A 35 -0.13 4.47 8.33
C GLY A 35 0.16 2.97 8.50
N TYR A 36 0.55 2.53 9.70
CA TYR A 36 0.77 1.11 9.99
C TYR A 36 -0.51 0.27 9.89
N ALA A 37 -1.65 0.79 10.35
CA ALA A 37 -2.93 0.11 10.22
C ALA A 37 -3.31 -0.09 8.73
N ILE A 38 -3.07 0.91 7.89
CA ILE A 38 -3.29 0.83 6.43
C ILE A 38 -2.39 -0.23 5.82
N VAL A 39 -1.09 -0.26 6.15
CA VAL A 39 -0.14 -1.27 5.65
C VAL A 39 -0.59 -2.69 6.04
N ALA A 40 -0.96 -2.88 7.31
CA ALA A 40 -1.41 -4.17 7.83
C ALA A 40 -2.73 -4.63 7.18
N ALA A 41 -3.70 -3.71 7.05
CA ALA A 41 -4.97 -3.98 6.38
C ALA A 41 -4.75 -4.31 4.89
N SER A 42 -3.91 -3.53 4.19
CA SER A 42 -3.57 -3.73 2.77
C SER A 42 -2.94 -5.11 2.54
N THR A 43 -1.99 -5.50 3.39
CA THR A 43 -1.36 -6.84 3.31
C THR A 43 -2.38 -7.95 3.53
N THR A 44 -3.28 -7.79 4.50
CA THR A 44 -4.32 -8.78 4.84
C THR A 44 -5.33 -8.96 3.72
N VAL A 45 -5.70 -7.90 2.98
CA VAL A 45 -6.62 -8.00 1.83
C VAL A 45 -5.92 -8.46 0.55
N LYS A 46 -4.62 -8.21 0.40
CA LYS A 46 -3.82 -8.64 -0.77
C LYS A 46 -3.58 -10.16 -0.79
N LEU A 47 -3.43 -10.79 0.37
CA LEU A 47 -3.27 -12.25 0.50
C LEU A 47 -4.44 -13.08 -0.10
N PRO A 48 -5.72 -12.86 0.26
CA PRO A 48 -6.84 -13.60 -0.31
C PRO A 48 -7.04 -13.26 -1.80
N GLN A 49 -6.64 -12.07 -2.25
CA GLN A 49 -6.65 -11.71 -3.66
C GLN A 49 -5.64 -12.54 -4.46
N ILE A 50 -4.40 -12.70 -3.97
CA ILE A 50 -3.40 -13.60 -4.60
C ILE A 50 -3.92 -15.04 -4.64
N LEU A 51 -4.48 -15.53 -3.53
CA LEU A 51 -4.98 -16.91 -3.46
C LEU A 51 -6.12 -17.15 -4.46
N LYS A 52 -7.00 -16.16 -4.70
CA LYS A 52 -8.02 -16.26 -5.75
C LYS A 52 -7.40 -16.33 -7.16
N ILE A 53 -6.40 -15.50 -7.45
CA ILE A 53 -5.69 -15.52 -8.73
C ILE A 53 -5.01 -16.88 -8.96
N LEU A 54 -4.32 -17.41 -7.93
CA LEU A 54 -3.65 -18.69 -7.99
C LEU A 54 -4.63 -19.86 -8.13
N LYS A 55 -5.72 -19.86 -7.36
CA LYS A 55 -6.71 -20.95 -7.37
C LYS A 55 -7.50 -21.01 -8.67
N ASN A 56 -7.88 -19.87 -9.23
CA ASN A 56 -8.64 -19.82 -10.47
C ASN A 56 -7.74 -19.80 -11.72
N ARG A 57 -6.41 -19.63 -11.56
CA ARG A 57 -5.46 -19.42 -12.67
C ARG A 57 -5.97 -18.37 -13.67
N SER A 58 -6.74 -17.42 -13.16
CA SER A 58 -7.51 -16.45 -13.93
C SER A 58 -7.74 -15.23 -13.05
N VAL A 59 -7.63 -14.06 -13.68
CA VAL A 59 -7.82 -12.73 -13.09
C VAL A 59 -9.21 -12.17 -13.39
N ARG A 60 -10.11 -12.99 -13.99
CA ARG A 60 -11.51 -12.64 -14.22
C ARG A 60 -12.18 -12.11 -12.95
N GLY A 61 -12.50 -10.81 -12.96
CA GLY A 61 -13.18 -10.11 -11.88
C GLY A 61 -12.32 -9.21 -11.00
N LEU A 62 -11.00 -9.13 -11.22
CA LEU A 62 -10.15 -8.10 -10.62
C LEU A 62 -9.92 -6.96 -11.61
N SER A 63 -10.05 -5.71 -11.12
CA SER A 63 -9.84 -4.52 -11.94
C SER A 63 -8.35 -4.14 -11.95
N VAL A 64 -7.71 -4.28 -13.11
CA VAL A 64 -6.33 -3.82 -13.34
C VAL A 64 -6.21 -2.32 -13.06
N THR A 65 -7.22 -1.54 -13.47
CA THR A 65 -7.28 -0.09 -13.27
C THR A 65 -7.27 0.31 -11.79
N ALA A 66 -7.84 -0.51 -10.90
CA ALA A 66 -7.80 -0.23 -9.47
C ALA A 66 -6.37 -0.31 -8.90
N PHE A 67 -5.57 -1.26 -9.39
CA PHE A 67 -4.16 -1.40 -8.99
C PHE A 67 -3.29 -0.29 -9.57
N GLU A 68 -3.53 0.13 -10.81
CA GLU A 68 -2.85 1.28 -11.41
C GLU A 68 -3.12 2.56 -10.61
N MET A 69 -4.38 2.78 -10.22
CA MET A 69 -4.77 3.89 -9.33
C MET A 69 -4.05 3.84 -7.97
N GLU A 70 -3.83 2.65 -7.41
CA GLU A 70 -3.10 2.49 -6.15
C GLU A 70 -1.64 2.95 -6.29
N VAL A 71 -0.94 2.54 -7.35
CA VAL A 71 0.45 2.96 -7.63
C VAL A 71 0.53 4.47 -7.86
N ILE A 72 -0.40 5.03 -8.63
CA ILE A 72 -0.46 6.47 -8.91
C ILE A 72 -0.72 7.23 -7.62
N GLY A 73 -1.68 6.79 -6.79
CA GLY A 73 -2.02 7.42 -5.52
C GLY A 73 -0.84 7.49 -4.55
N TYR A 74 -0.09 6.39 -4.38
CA TYR A 74 1.11 6.41 -3.53
C TYR A 74 2.22 7.28 -4.11
N THR A 75 2.38 7.30 -5.44
CA THR A 75 3.39 8.14 -6.11
C THR A 75 3.09 9.62 -5.93
N ILE A 76 1.83 10.05 -6.12
CA ILE A 76 1.38 11.43 -5.90
C ILE A 76 1.60 11.83 -4.44
N THR A 77 1.23 10.95 -3.50
CA THR A 77 1.39 11.22 -2.07
C THR A 77 2.85 11.37 -1.68
N LEU A 78 3.72 10.49 -2.18
CA LEU A 78 5.16 10.57 -1.99
C LEU A 78 5.73 11.88 -2.56
N ALA A 79 5.37 12.21 -3.80
CA ALA A 79 5.80 13.44 -4.47
C ALA A 79 5.33 14.70 -3.72
N TYR A 80 4.10 14.71 -3.22
CA TYR A 80 3.57 15.79 -2.40
C TYR A 80 4.39 15.97 -1.11
N CYS A 81 4.69 14.88 -0.41
CA CYS A 81 5.47 14.94 0.83
C CYS A 81 6.91 15.41 0.61
N LEU A 82 7.54 14.97 -0.48
CA LEU A 82 8.87 15.44 -0.89
C LEU A 82 8.85 16.93 -1.23
N HIS A 83 7.84 17.39 -1.98
CA HIS A 83 7.72 18.80 -2.36
C HIS A 83 7.46 19.71 -1.16
N LYS A 84 6.73 19.23 -0.15
CA LYS A 84 6.52 19.93 1.12
C LYS A 84 7.71 19.86 2.08
N GLY A 85 8.79 19.16 1.73
CA GLY A 85 9.98 19.04 2.57
C GLY A 85 9.72 18.34 3.91
N LEU A 86 8.75 17.43 3.94
CA LEU A 86 8.41 16.71 5.18
C LEU A 86 9.56 15.76 5.56
N ALA A 87 9.75 15.56 6.87
CA ALA A 87 10.76 14.64 7.38
C ALA A 87 10.60 13.25 6.74
N PHE A 88 11.71 12.52 6.54
CA PHE A 88 11.70 11.16 5.97
C PHE A 88 10.68 10.24 6.65
N SER A 89 10.47 10.44 7.94
CA SER A 89 9.50 9.69 8.73
C SER A 89 8.04 9.88 8.32
N ALA A 90 7.68 10.96 7.62
CA ALA A 90 6.32 11.26 7.16
C ALA A 90 6.01 10.65 5.78
N PHE A 91 7.03 10.38 4.96
CA PHE A 91 6.83 9.81 3.62
C PHE A 91 7.44 8.42 3.43
N GLY A 92 8.30 7.97 4.35
CA GLY A 92 8.95 6.67 4.30
C GLY A 92 7.96 5.50 4.27
N GLU A 93 6.79 5.66 4.88
CA GLU A 93 5.70 4.66 4.81
C GLU A 93 5.18 4.47 3.38
N TYR A 94 4.98 5.57 2.62
CA TYR A 94 4.52 5.51 1.24
C TYR A 94 5.59 4.95 0.31
N ALA A 95 6.86 5.26 0.57
CA ALA A 95 7.98 4.67 -0.15
C ALA A 95 8.06 3.14 0.07
N PHE A 96 7.85 2.69 1.32
CA PHE A 96 7.83 1.26 1.64
C PHE A 96 6.62 0.55 1.01
N LEU A 97 5.44 1.16 1.05
CA LEU A 97 4.24 0.67 0.37
C LEU A 97 4.44 0.55 -1.15
N LEU A 98 5.11 1.52 -1.77
CA LEU A 98 5.46 1.48 -3.20
C LEU A 98 6.36 0.29 -3.53
N ILE A 99 7.38 0.03 -2.70
CA ILE A 99 8.28 -1.12 -2.89
C ILE A 99 7.51 -2.44 -2.81
N GLN A 100 6.52 -2.55 -1.92
CA GLN A 100 5.70 -3.77 -1.79
C GLN A 100 4.67 -3.94 -2.91
N VAL A 101 4.07 -2.84 -3.40
CA VAL A 101 2.99 -2.91 -4.40
C VAL A 101 3.52 -3.17 -5.81
N LEU A 102 4.71 -2.68 -6.16
CA LEU A 102 5.31 -2.88 -7.49
C LEU A 102 5.40 -4.35 -7.93
N PRO A 103 5.99 -5.28 -7.15
CA PRO A 103 6.05 -6.69 -7.54
C PRO A 103 4.66 -7.34 -7.56
N PHE A 104 3.73 -6.90 -6.70
CA PHE A 104 2.36 -7.39 -6.71
C PHE A 104 1.63 -7.03 -8.01
N VAL A 105 1.72 -5.76 -8.43
CA VAL A 105 1.13 -5.26 -9.68
C VAL A 105 1.78 -5.94 -10.88
N PHE A 106 3.09 -6.14 -10.85
CA PHE A 106 3.79 -6.84 -11.93
C PHE A 106 3.29 -8.27 -12.12
N VAL A 107 3.16 -9.04 -11.03
CA VAL A 107 2.58 -10.38 -11.08
C VAL A 107 1.14 -10.32 -11.60
N HIS A 108 0.33 -9.40 -11.07
CA HIS A 108 -1.06 -9.24 -11.51
C HIS A 108 -1.16 -8.97 -13.02
N LEU A 109 -0.34 -8.05 -13.55
CA LEU A 109 -0.29 -7.71 -14.96
C LEU A 109 0.12 -8.90 -15.84
N ILE A 110 1.12 -9.68 -15.42
CA ILE A 110 1.54 -10.90 -16.15
C ILE A 110 0.37 -11.88 -16.29
N TYR A 111 -0.35 -12.14 -15.20
CA TYR A 111 -1.51 -13.03 -15.23
C TYR A 111 -2.62 -12.50 -16.13
N THR A 112 -2.86 -11.18 -16.15
CA THR A 112 -3.85 -10.56 -17.05
C THR A 112 -3.46 -10.71 -18.51
N VAL A 113 -2.21 -10.38 -18.86
CA VAL A 113 -1.73 -10.52 -20.24
C VAL A 113 -1.77 -11.97 -20.70
N PHE A 114 -1.44 -12.91 -19.81
CA PHE A 114 -1.52 -14.34 -20.11
C PHE A 114 -2.96 -14.81 -20.36
N GLU A 115 -3.92 -14.32 -19.58
CA GLU A 115 -5.34 -14.64 -19.77
C GLU A 115 -5.89 -14.09 -21.10
N GLU A 116 -5.55 -12.85 -21.43
CA GLU A 116 -5.94 -12.22 -22.72
C GLU A 116 -5.36 -13.00 -23.91
N LYS A 117 -4.11 -13.47 -23.82
CA LYS A 117 -3.53 -14.35 -24.85
C LYS A 117 -4.32 -15.63 -25.03
N LYS A 118 -4.62 -16.34 -23.94
CA LYS A 118 -5.40 -17.60 -24.01
C LYS A 118 -6.77 -17.38 -24.65
N LYS A 119 -7.44 -16.28 -24.33
CA LYS A 119 -8.72 -15.92 -24.95
C LYS A 119 -8.56 -15.70 -26.45
N LYS A 120 -7.51 -14.98 -26.87
CA LYS A 120 -7.23 -14.75 -28.29
C LYS A 120 -6.95 -16.05 -29.05
N ASP A 121 -6.12 -16.93 -28.49
CA ASP A 121 -5.82 -18.25 -29.07
C ASP A 121 -7.10 -19.09 -29.23
N GLU A 122 -8.03 -19.01 -28.26
CA GLU A 122 -9.33 -19.68 -28.34
C GLU A 122 -10.20 -19.13 -29.49
N TRP A 123 -10.30 -17.80 -29.64
CA TRP A 123 -11.02 -17.17 -30.77
C TRP A 123 -10.43 -17.52 -32.15
N GLU A 124 -9.10 -17.62 -32.27
CA GLU A 124 -8.43 -18.02 -33.51
C GLU A 124 -8.65 -19.52 -33.85
N SER A 125 -9.00 -20.35 -32.86
CA SER A 125 -9.28 -21.78 -33.05
C SER A 125 -10.72 -22.11 -33.44
N TRP A 126 -11.66 -21.15 -33.33
CA TRP A 126 -13.05 -21.39 -33.72
C TRP A 126 -13.14 -21.52 -35.26
N PRO A 127 -13.59 -22.69 -35.78
CA PRO A 127 -13.90 -22.79 -37.19
C PRO A 127 -15.08 -21.87 -37.48
N GLY A 128 -14.85 -20.87 -38.35
CA GLY A 128 -15.89 -19.95 -38.82
C GLY A 128 -17.01 -20.64 -39.58
#